data_AF-A0A522DA00-F1
#
_entry.id   AF-A0A522DA00-F1
#
_cell.length_a   1.000
_cell.length_b   1.000
_cell.length_c   1.000
_cell.angle_alpha   90.00
_cell.angle_beta   90.00
_cell.angle_gamma   90.00
#
_symmetry.space_group_name_H-M   'P 1'
#
loop_
_entity.id
_entity.type
_entity.pdbx_description
1 polymer ?
#
loop_
_entity_poly.entity_id
_entity_poly.type
_entity_poly.pdbx_seq_one_letter_code
_entity_poly.pdbx_strand_id
1 'polypeptide(L)'
;SSSLTLASVILTAGVAMFPFLIPSSRAINASLTIWDASSSLGTLKIMFWVTLVFLPLVIAYTGWVFRVLRGKITPEYIDQNNHTVY
;
A
#
# COMPACT_ATOMS: atom_id res chain seq x y z
N SER A 1 -8.71 4.46 -15.75
CA SER A 1 -9.49 5.49 -15.03
C SER A 1 -9.84 5.10 -13.60
N SER A 2 -10.32 3.87 -13.34
CA SER A 2 -10.76 3.46 -11.98
C SER A 2 -9.67 3.51 -10.89
N SER A 3 -8.42 3.16 -11.21
CA SER A 3 -7.29 3.24 -10.26
C SER A 3 -6.98 4.68 -9.81
N LEU A 4 -7.11 5.65 -10.73
CA LEU A 4 -6.90 7.06 -10.41
C LEU A 4 -8.00 7.60 -9.51
N THR A 5 -9.27 7.20 -9.75
CA THR A 5 -10.41 7.56 -8.90
C THR A 5 -10.26 7.01 -7.48
N LEU A 6 -9.81 5.76 -7.34
CA LEU A 6 -9.57 5.17 -6.02
C LEU A 6 -8.48 5.91 -5.26
N ALA A 7 -7.37 6.23 -5.95
CA ALA A 7 -6.27 6.97 -5.36
C ALA A 7 -6.69 8.37 -4.89
N SER A 8 -7.49 9.10 -5.68
CA SER A 8 -7.95 10.43 -5.31
C SER A 8 -8.95 10.41 -4.14
N VAL A 9 -9.83 9.40 -4.04
CA VAL A 9 -10.70 9.22 -2.88
C VAL A 9 -9.90 8.99 -1.60
N ILE A 10 -8.90 8.10 -1.64
CA ILE A 10 -8.02 7.83 -0.49
C ILE A 10 -7.22 9.08 -0.10
N LEU A 11 -6.69 9.81 -1.09
CA LEU A 11 -5.93 11.03 -0.86
C LEU A 11 -6.81 12.11 -0.23
N THR A 12 -8.05 12.27 -0.70
CA THR A 12 -9.01 13.24 -0.15
C THR A 12 -9.36 12.92 1.30
N ALA A 13 -9.59 11.65 1.63
CA ALA A 13 -9.81 11.21 3.00
C ALA A 13 -8.58 11.48 3.89
N GLY A 14 -7.37 11.18 3.39
CA GLY A 14 -6.13 11.45 4.12
C GLY A 14 -5.87 12.94 4.38
N VAL A 15 -6.17 13.81 3.41
CA VAL A 15 -6.06 15.27 3.57
C VAL A 15 -7.13 15.81 4.52
N ALA A 16 -8.36 15.31 4.43
CA ALA A 16 -9.45 15.73 5.32
C ALA A 16 -9.21 15.33 6.78
N MET A 17 -8.49 14.23 7.01
CA MET A 17 -8.11 13.77 8.35
C MET A 17 -6.85 14.44 8.87
N PHE A 18 -6.13 15.23 8.08
CA PHE A 18 -4.96 15.96 8.57
C PHE A 18 -5.41 17.09 9.51
N PRO A 19 -4.92 17.19 10.76
CA PRO A 19 -3.76 16.52 11.39
C PRO A 19 -4.09 15.35 12.35
N PHE A 20 -5.32 14.85 12.38
CA PHE A 20 -5.83 13.83 13.30
C PHE A 20 -6.01 12.46 12.61
N LEU A 21 -5.10 11.50 12.87
CA LEU A 21 -5.22 10.14 12.32
C LEU A 21 -6.38 9.33 12.94
N ILE A 22 -6.66 9.50 14.23
CA ILE A 22 -7.79 8.90 14.93
C ILE A 22 -8.31 9.92 15.97
N PRO A 23 -9.47 10.56 15.76
CA PRO A 23 -10.05 11.43 16.79
C PRO A 23 -10.56 10.57 17.97
N SER A 24 -10.04 10.80 19.17
CA SER A 24 -10.50 10.15 20.41
C SER A 24 -11.85 10.75 20.84
N SER A 25 -12.88 9.91 20.98
CA SER A 25 -14.24 10.35 21.36
C SER A 25 -14.47 10.53 22.88
N ARG A 26 -13.42 10.39 23.72
CA ARG A 26 -13.55 10.50 25.19
C ARG A 26 -12.57 11.47 25.88
N ALA A 27 -11.48 11.88 25.23
CA ALA A 27 -10.54 12.85 25.79
C ALA A 27 -9.87 13.66 24.67
N ILE A 28 -10.11 14.98 24.66
CA ILE A 28 -9.59 15.96 23.68
C ILE A 28 -8.05 16.06 23.70
N ASN A 29 -7.42 15.60 24.78
CA ASN A 29 -6.00 15.71 25.10
C ASN A 29 -5.18 14.45 24.71
N ALA A 30 -5.84 13.42 24.18
CA ALA A 30 -5.22 12.18 23.68
C ALA A 30 -5.38 12.04 22.16
N SER A 31 -5.49 13.17 21.44
CA SER A 31 -5.42 13.15 19.98
C SER A 31 -4.01 12.76 19.57
N LEU A 32 -3.86 11.55 19.01
CA LEU A 32 -2.66 11.13 18.30
C LEU A 32 -2.53 12.00 17.04
N THR A 33 -1.95 13.18 17.22
CA THR A 33 -1.49 14.01 16.12
C THR A 33 -0.24 13.36 15.53
N ILE A 34 0.03 13.58 14.23
CA ILE A 34 1.25 13.10 13.54
C ILE A 34 2.53 13.42 14.33
N TRP A 35 2.48 14.48 15.13
CA TRP A 35 3.59 15.01 15.92
C TRP A 35 3.92 14.22 17.18
N ASP A 36 2.94 13.54 17.79
CA ASP A 36 3.11 12.83 19.07
C ASP A 36 2.94 11.30 18.92
N ALA A 37 2.36 10.85 17.80
CA ALA A 37 2.20 9.44 17.45
C ALA A 37 3.44 8.82 16.78
N SER A 38 4.44 9.62 16.43
CA SER A 38 5.68 9.13 15.84
C SER A 38 6.49 8.39 16.91
N SER A 39 6.79 7.11 16.65
CA SER A 39 7.83 6.38 17.40
C SER A 39 9.13 7.20 17.48
N SER A 40 9.94 6.94 18.52
CA SER A 40 11.22 7.63 18.78
C SER A 40 12.00 7.92 17.48
N LEU A 41 12.60 9.11 17.39
CA LEU A 41 13.29 9.62 16.21
C LEU A 41 14.26 8.60 15.59
N GLY A 42 14.88 7.75 16.42
CA GLY A 42 15.74 6.65 15.97
C GLY A 42 14.99 5.59 15.15
N THR A 43 13.90 5.03 15.69
CA THR A 43 13.10 4.00 15.02
C THR A 43 12.42 4.54 13.76
N LEU A 44 11.92 5.78 13.79
CA LEU A 44 11.31 6.40 12.61
C LEU A 44 12.32 6.55 11.47
N LYS A 45 13.54 7.02 11.76
CA LYS A 45 14.61 7.15 10.76
C LYS A 45 14.99 5.79 10.18
N ILE A 46 15.07 4.75 10.99
CA ILE A 46 15.36 3.39 10.53
C ILE A 46 14.24 2.90 9.60
N MET A 47 12.97 2.99 10.01
CA MET A 47 11.83 2.56 9.19
C MET A 47 11.73 3.35 7.88
N PHE A 48 12.10 4.64 7.88
CA PHE A 48 12.17 5.46 6.67
C PHE A 48 13.21 4.90 5.68
N TRP A 49 14.44 4.66 6.13
CA TRP A 49 15.50 4.10 5.28
C TRP A 49 15.18 2.68 4.79
N VAL A 50 14.61 1.85 5.66
CA VAL A 50 14.13 0.51 5.28
C VAL A 50 13.07 0.62 4.19
N THR A 51 12.04 1.45 4.37
CA THR A 51 10.98 1.63 3.39
C THR A 51 11.52 2.17 2.07
N LEU A 52 12.45 3.13 2.12
CA LEU A 52 13.09 3.71 0.93
C LEU A 52 13.80 2.66 0.06
N VAL A 53 14.37 1.61 0.66
CA VAL A 53 15.09 0.55 -0.06
C VAL A 53 14.16 -0.61 -0.44
N PHE A 54 13.33 -1.07 0.49
CA PHE A 54 12.49 -2.26 0.27
C PHE A 54 11.27 -1.96 -0.62
N LEU A 55 10.66 -0.78 -0.51
CA LEU A 55 9.49 -0.42 -1.32
C LEU A 55 9.78 -0.45 -2.84
N PRO A 56 10.83 0.22 -3.36
CA PRO A 56 11.13 0.14 -4.79
C PRO A 56 11.51 -1.27 -5.24
N LEU A 57 12.19 -2.05 -4.38
CA LEU A 57 12.52 -3.46 -4.67
C LEU A 57 11.25 -4.29 -4.86
N VAL A 58 10.29 -4.17 -3.94
CA VAL A 58 9.00 -4.89 -4.02
C VAL A 58 8.22 -4.49 -5.27
N ILE A 59 8.18 -3.19 -5.60
CA ILE A 59 7.51 -2.70 -6.81
C ILE A 59 8.19 -3.26 -8.07
N ALA A 60 9.52 -3.28 -8.13
CA ALA A 60 10.28 -3.82 -9.24
C ALA A 60 10.00 -5.33 -9.44
N TYR A 61 10.05 -6.10 -8.35
CA TYR A 61 9.72 -7.53 -8.38
C TYR A 61 8.27 -7.77 -8.85
N THR A 62 7.31 -7.05 -8.25
CA THR A 62 5.90 -7.16 -8.61
C THR A 62 5.67 -6.80 -10.09
N GLY A 63 6.29 -5.72 -10.57
CA GLY A 63 6.24 -5.32 -11.97
C GLY A 63 6.86 -6.36 -12.92
N TRP A 64 7.97 -6.99 -12.52
CA TRP A 64 8.57 -8.07 -13.28
C TRP A 64 7.67 -9.31 -13.33
N VAL A 65 7.09 -9.72 -12.21
CA VAL A 65 6.13 -10.83 -12.16
C VAL A 65 4.93 -10.58 -13.07
N PHE A 66 4.32 -9.39 -13.01
CA PHE A 66 3.23 -9.03 -13.93
C PHE A 66 3.65 -9.00 -15.39
N ARG A 67 4.93 -8.69 -15.68
CA ARG A 67 5.48 -8.77 -17.04
C ARG A 67 5.71 -10.21 -17.48
N VAL A 68 6.19 -11.10 -16.61
CA VAL A 68 6.41 -12.52 -16.89
C VAL A 68 5.09 -13.26 -17.08
N LEU A 69 4.11 -13.01 -16.23
CA LEU A 69 2.77 -13.59 -16.30
C LEU A 69 1.91 -12.99 -17.43
N ARG A 70 2.45 -12.04 -18.21
CA ARG A 70 1.77 -11.41 -19.32
C ARG A 70 1.74 -12.34 -20.54
N GLY A 71 0.96 -13.41 -20.44
CA GLY A 71 0.58 -14.32 -21.53
C GLY A 71 -0.94 -14.35 -21.69
N LYS A 72 -1.44 -14.67 -22.89
CA LYS A 72 -2.88 -14.90 -23.09
C LYS A 72 -3.26 -16.22 -22.43
N ILE A 73 -4.10 -16.15 -21.41
CA ILE A 73 -4.76 -17.33 -20.85
C ILE A 73 -5.93 -17.65 -21.79
N THR A 74 -5.64 -18.32 -22.91
CA THR A 74 -6.67 -18.72 -23.88
C THR A 74 -7.37 -19.98 -23.34
N PRO A 75 -8.69 -20.17 -23.56
CA PRO A 75 -9.41 -21.38 -23.14
C PRO A 75 -8.70 -22.70 -23.49
N GLU A 76 -7.98 -22.79 -24.62
CA GLU A 76 -7.23 -23.99 -25.00
C GLU A 76 -6.03 -24.28 -24.07
N TYR A 77 -5.48 -23.26 -23.40
CA TYR A 77 -4.41 -23.40 -22.41
C TYR A 77 -4.93 -23.97 -21.08
N ILE A 78 -6.17 -23.64 -20.72
CA ILE A 78 -6.86 -24.16 -19.53
C ILE A 78 -7.25 -25.62 -19.77
N ASP A 79 -7.75 -25.94 -20.96
CA ASP A 79 -8.20 -27.29 -21.31
C ASP A 79 -7.04 -28.30 -21.37
N GLN A 80 -5.85 -27.86 -21.82
CA GLN A 80 -4.63 -28.69 -21.85
C GLN A 80 -3.95 -28.85 -20.48
N ASN A 81 -4.21 -27.99 -19.50
CA ASN A 81 -3.53 -27.98 -18.20
C ASN A 81 -4.46 -28.15 -17.00
N ASN A 82 -5.64 -28.77 -17.19
CA ASN A 82 -6.71 -28.90 -16.19
C ASN A 82 -6.30 -29.39 -14.77
N HIS A 83 -5.14 -30.02 -14.60
CA HIS A 83 -4.64 -30.51 -13.30
C HIS A 83 -3.61 -29.62 -12.60
N THR A 84 -3.12 -28.54 -13.21
CA THR A 84 -2.03 -27.71 -12.63
C THR A 84 -2.39 -26.23 -12.49
N VAL A 85 -3.64 -25.85 -12.80
CA VAL A 85 -4.10 -24.44 -12.79
C VAL A 85 -4.76 -24.02 -11.46
N TYR A 86 -4.92 -24.95 -10.52
CA TYR A 86 -5.55 -24.74 -9.22
C TYR A 86 -4.56 -24.88 -8.08
#